data_AF-I3S4G5-F1
#
_entry.id   AF-I3S4G5-F1
#
_cell.length_a   1.000
_cell.length_b   1.000
_cell.length_c   1.000
_cell.angle_alpha   90.00
_cell.angle_beta   90.00
_cell.angle_gamma   90.00
#
_symmetry.space_group_name_H-M   'P 1'
#
loop_
_entity.id
_entity.type
_entity.pdbx_description
1 polymer ?
#
loop_
_entity_poly.entity_id
_entity_poly.type
_entity_poly.pdbx_seq_one_letter_code
_entity_poly.pdbx_strand_id
1 'polypeptide(L)'
;MNYRITQEFRPPFRINALIEEAGSLKVEVILKVNAQFASSITANTVKVQMPLPKCTTRVSFELEPGAVGQTTDFKEANKRLEWSLKKITGGSEHTLRAKLAFSQEIHGNITKESGPVSMTFTIPMYNTSQLQVKYLQISKKSGTHEPYRWVRFVTQANSYVARI
;
A
#
# COMPACT_ATOMS: atom_id res chain seq x y z
N MET A 1 -19.08 -10.73 -16.79
CA MET A 1 -19.91 -9.72 -16.08
C MET A 1 -18.96 -8.73 -15.43
N ASN A 2 -19.14 -7.44 -15.69
CA ASN A 2 -18.39 -6.37 -15.04
C ASN A 2 -19.34 -5.60 -14.13
N TYR A 3 -18.89 -5.21 -12.95
CA TYR A 3 -19.68 -4.42 -12.01
C TYR A 3 -18.80 -3.35 -11.36
N ARG A 4 -19.44 -2.29 -10.83
CA ARG A 4 -18.80 -1.18 -10.13
C ARG A 4 -19.57 -0.90 -8.86
N ILE A 5 -18.84 -0.68 -7.76
CA ILE A 5 -19.39 -0.26 -6.48
C ILE A 5 -18.77 1.06 -6.10
N THR A 6 -19.60 2.00 -5.67
CA THR A 6 -19.22 3.34 -5.20
C THR A 6 -19.71 3.63 -3.79
N GLN A 7 -20.37 2.66 -3.14
CA GLN A 7 -20.79 2.80 -1.74
C GLN A 7 -19.57 2.85 -0.83
N GLU A 8 -19.74 3.42 0.35
CA GLU A 8 -18.69 3.43 1.36
C GLU A 8 -18.27 2.00 1.70
N PHE A 9 -16.97 1.76 1.71
CA PHE A 9 -16.39 0.49 2.10
C PHE A 9 -15.16 0.76 2.97
N ARG A 10 -14.82 -0.21 3.82
CA ARG A 10 -13.59 -0.12 4.61
C ARG A 10 -12.39 -0.44 3.72
N PRO A 11 -11.47 0.50 3.49
CA PRO A 11 -10.30 0.23 2.66
C PRO A 11 -9.39 -0.80 3.35
N PRO A 12 -8.74 -1.71 2.59
CA PRO A 12 -7.92 -2.77 3.18
C PRO A 12 -6.66 -2.25 3.88
N PHE A 13 -6.21 -1.03 3.56
CA PHE A 13 -5.04 -0.43 4.19
C PHE A 13 -5.29 1.01 4.62
N ARG A 14 -4.96 1.35 5.86
CA ARG A 14 -4.89 2.76 6.27
C ARG A 14 -3.45 3.22 6.18
N ILE A 15 -3.22 4.31 5.46
CA ILE A 15 -1.91 4.94 5.30
C ILE A 15 -1.95 6.26 6.05
N ASN A 16 -1.00 6.50 6.94
CA ASN A 16 -0.75 7.80 7.54
C ASN A 16 0.68 8.21 7.19
N ALA A 17 0.86 9.47 6.81
CA ALA A 17 2.15 10.07 6.52
C ALA A 17 2.31 11.30 7.41
N LEU A 18 3.44 11.41 8.07
CA LEU A 18 3.81 12.56 8.88
C LEU A 18 5.15 13.09 8.38
N ILE A 19 5.25 14.41 8.25
CA ILE A 19 6.48 15.11 7.84
C ILE A 19 6.87 16.03 8.99
N GLU A 20 8.07 15.85 9.52
CA GLU A 20 8.63 16.62 10.63
C GLU A 20 9.93 17.31 10.20
N GLU A 21 10.07 18.59 10.54
CA GLU A 21 11.30 19.34 10.28
C GLU A 21 12.34 19.01 11.36
N ALA A 22 13.48 18.46 10.94
CA ALA A 22 14.58 18.08 11.83
C ALA A 22 15.76 19.08 11.79
N GLY A 23 15.63 20.14 11.00
CA GLY A 23 16.62 21.21 10.79
C GLY A 23 16.39 21.89 9.44
N SER A 24 17.17 22.94 9.13
CA SER A 24 16.92 23.74 7.92
C SER A 24 17.14 23.01 6.58
N LEU A 25 17.95 21.94 6.60
CA LEU A 25 18.25 21.09 5.44
C LEU A 25 17.86 19.62 5.65
N LYS A 26 17.13 19.32 6.73
CA LYS A 26 16.81 17.94 7.13
C LYS A 26 15.35 17.82 7.52
N VAL A 27 14.69 16.80 6.97
CA VAL A 27 13.30 16.46 7.27
C VAL A 27 13.20 14.98 7.55
N GLU A 28 12.34 14.61 8.49
CA GLU A 28 11.96 13.23 8.73
C GLU A 28 10.55 12.99 8.17
N VAL A 29 10.41 11.95 7.37
CA VAL A 29 9.11 11.45 6.90
C VAL A 29 8.83 10.13 7.60
N ILE A 30 7.68 10.03 8.27
CA ILE A 30 7.22 8.82 8.93
C ILE A 30 6.00 8.30 8.17
N LEU A 31 6.15 7.14 7.52
CA LEU A 31 5.09 6.43 6.83
C LEU A 31 4.60 5.27 7.67
N LYS A 32 3.29 5.22 7.91
CA LYS A 32 2.64 4.21 8.73
C LYS A 32 1.53 3.52 7.95
N VAL A 33 1.62 2.21 7.79
CA VAL A 33 0.66 1.38 7.07
C VAL A 33 0.02 0.38 8.02
N ASN A 34 -1.31 0.41 8.10
CA ASN A 34 -2.10 -0.50 8.93
C ASN A 34 -3.00 -1.38 8.05
N ALA A 35 -2.94 -2.69 8.23
CA ALA A 35 -3.74 -3.67 7.49
C ALA A 35 -5.13 -3.86 8.13
N GLN A 36 -6.18 -3.40 7.45
CA GLN A 36 -7.56 -3.38 7.98
C GLN A 36 -8.40 -4.59 7.56
N PHE A 37 -7.83 -5.78 7.68
CA PHE A 37 -8.49 -7.06 7.40
C PHE A 37 -8.08 -8.13 8.42
N ALA A 38 -8.75 -9.27 8.42
CA ALA A 38 -8.53 -10.34 9.39
C ALA A 38 -7.10 -10.89 9.34
N SER A 39 -6.53 -11.25 10.49
CA SER A 39 -5.16 -11.77 10.63
C SER A 39 -4.91 -13.11 9.94
N SER A 40 -5.96 -13.83 9.54
CA SER A 40 -5.86 -15.02 8.70
C SER A 40 -5.57 -14.71 7.22
N ILE A 41 -5.67 -13.45 6.81
CA ILE A 41 -5.48 -12.99 5.43
C ILE A 41 -4.13 -12.28 5.33
N THR A 42 -3.42 -12.54 4.23
CA THR A 42 -2.11 -11.93 3.96
C THR A 42 -2.12 -11.24 2.61
N ALA A 43 -1.73 -9.98 2.59
CA ALA A 43 -1.44 -9.24 1.36
C ALA A 43 -0.02 -9.50 0.89
N ASN A 44 0.18 -9.53 -0.41
CA ASN A 44 1.46 -9.77 -1.07
C ASN A 44 1.81 -8.62 -2.02
N THR A 45 3.10 -8.50 -2.32
CA THR A 45 3.63 -7.54 -3.30
C THR A 45 3.17 -6.11 -2.97
N VAL A 46 3.32 -5.75 -1.71
CA VAL A 46 2.94 -4.42 -1.24
C VAL A 46 4.06 -3.46 -1.59
N LYS A 47 3.74 -2.36 -2.27
CA LYS A 47 4.66 -1.26 -2.52
C LYS A 47 3.99 0.05 -2.16
N VAL A 48 4.69 0.87 -1.40
CA VAL A 48 4.34 2.22 -1.01
C VAL A 48 5.33 3.15 -1.69
N GLN A 49 4.83 4.21 -2.29
CA GLN A 49 5.66 5.19 -2.97
C GLN A 49 5.21 6.59 -2.59
N MET A 50 6.17 7.49 -2.39
CA MET A 50 5.90 8.88 -2.05
C MET A 50 6.83 9.77 -2.88
N PRO A 51 6.29 10.68 -3.72
CA PRO A 51 7.08 11.73 -4.34
C PRO A 51 7.61 12.70 -3.28
N LEU A 52 8.88 13.05 -3.39
CA LEU A 52 9.61 13.91 -2.48
C LEU A 52 9.91 15.26 -3.14
N PRO A 53 10.26 16.31 -2.36
CA PRO A 53 10.66 17.59 -2.90
C PRO A 53 11.84 17.47 -3.87
N LYS A 54 11.87 18.33 -4.89
CA LYS A 54 12.90 18.29 -5.95
C LYS A 54 14.32 18.50 -5.43
N CYS A 55 14.48 19.25 -4.34
CA CYS A 55 15.76 19.51 -3.69
C CYS A 55 16.29 18.32 -2.86
N THR A 56 15.57 17.19 -2.78
CA THR A 56 16.04 15.99 -2.07
C THR A 56 17.28 15.42 -2.74
N THR A 57 18.41 15.41 -2.01
CA THR A 57 19.69 14.86 -2.47
C THR A 57 19.95 13.47 -1.92
N ARG A 58 19.56 13.21 -0.68
CA ARG A 58 19.78 11.92 -0.02
C ARG A 58 18.59 11.54 0.85
N VAL A 59 18.34 10.24 0.92
CA VAL A 59 17.36 9.66 1.85
C VAL A 59 18.04 8.53 2.62
N SER A 60 17.93 8.56 3.95
CA SER A 60 18.33 7.47 4.83
C SER A 60 17.08 6.82 5.39
N PHE A 61 17.03 5.49 5.38
CA PHE A 61 15.85 4.72 5.80
C PHE A 61 16.10 4.00 7.11
N GLU A 62 15.12 4.05 8.00
CA GLU A 62 15.11 3.34 9.27
C GLU A 62 13.83 2.50 9.34
N LEU A 63 14.01 1.19 9.37
CA LEU A 63 12.95 0.21 9.51
C LEU A 63 12.85 -0.26 10.97
N GLU A 64 11.65 -0.68 11.36
CA GLU A 64 11.42 -1.30 12.67
C GLU A 64 12.31 -2.55 12.86
N PRO A 65 12.80 -2.82 14.09
CA PRO A 65 13.51 -4.06 14.40
C PRO A 65 12.69 -5.29 13.99
N GLY A 66 13.30 -6.21 13.26
CA GLY A 66 12.61 -7.42 12.78
C GLY A 66 11.74 -7.22 11.53
N ALA A 67 11.93 -6.12 10.78
CA ALA A 67 11.28 -5.86 9.48
C ALA A 67 11.73 -6.83 8.36
N VAL A 68 11.42 -8.12 8.49
CA VAL A 68 11.80 -9.16 7.53
C VAL A 68 11.03 -8.99 6.22
N GLY A 69 11.76 -9.03 5.10
CA GLY A 69 11.16 -8.96 3.77
C GLY A 69 10.65 -7.57 3.38
N GLN A 70 11.08 -6.53 4.10
CA GLN A 70 10.89 -5.14 3.73
C GLN A 70 12.15 -4.60 3.06
N THR A 71 11.98 -3.79 2.03
CA THR A 71 13.08 -3.13 1.31
C THR A 71 12.71 -1.69 1.01
N THR A 72 13.69 -0.80 1.10
CA THR A 72 13.51 0.63 0.86
C THR A 72 14.49 1.11 -0.20
N ASP A 73 14.06 2.05 -1.02
CA ASP A 73 14.89 2.63 -2.07
C ASP A 73 14.52 4.10 -2.30
N PHE A 74 15.47 4.87 -2.81
CA PHE A 74 15.26 6.24 -3.25
C PHE A 74 15.60 6.36 -4.74
N LYS A 75 14.56 6.57 -5.55
CA LYS A 75 14.71 6.80 -6.99
C LYS A 75 15.03 8.27 -7.23
N GLU A 76 16.32 8.60 -7.19
CA GLU A 76 16.80 9.98 -7.33
C GLU A 76 16.31 10.68 -8.60
N ALA A 77 16.33 10.00 -9.75
CA ALA A 77 15.88 10.55 -11.03
C ALA A 77 14.43 11.05 -11.01
N ASN A 78 13.57 10.38 -10.23
CA ASN A 78 12.15 10.71 -10.11
C ASN A 78 11.82 11.40 -8.78
N LYS A 79 12.83 11.67 -7.94
CA LYS A 79 12.70 12.16 -6.56
C LYS A 79 11.61 11.43 -5.79
N ARG A 80 11.69 10.10 -5.76
CA ARG A 80 10.64 9.25 -5.19
C ARG A 80 11.21 8.25 -4.19
N LEU A 81 10.60 8.20 -3.02
CA LEU A 81 10.80 7.16 -2.03
C LEU A 81 9.98 5.93 -2.42
N GLU A 82 10.57 4.75 -2.30
CA GLU A 82 9.90 3.46 -2.51
C GLU A 82 10.12 2.54 -1.30
N TRP A 83 9.04 1.97 -0.80
CA TRP A 83 9.04 1.00 0.28
C TRP A 83 8.25 -0.22 -0.12
N SER A 84 8.90 -1.37 -0.20
CA SER A 84 8.28 -2.63 -0.59
C SER A 84 8.23 -3.59 0.59
N LEU A 85 7.08 -4.21 0.80
CA LEU A 85 6.88 -5.27 1.78
C LEU A 85 6.42 -6.54 1.04
N LYS A 86 7.20 -7.62 1.17
CA LYS A 86 6.86 -8.89 0.49
C LYS A 86 5.50 -9.42 0.93
N LYS A 87 5.21 -9.34 2.23
CA LYS A 87 3.98 -9.83 2.87
C LYS A 87 3.54 -8.89 3.99
N ILE A 88 2.24 -8.70 4.14
CA ILE A 88 1.62 -8.02 5.28
C ILE A 88 0.44 -8.88 5.76
N THR A 89 0.43 -9.22 7.04
CA THR A 89 -0.66 -9.98 7.67
C THR A 89 -1.77 -9.03 8.11
N GLY A 90 -3.03 -9.45 8.06
CA GLY A 90 -4.14 -8.62 8.53
C GLY A 90 -4.01 -8.23 10.00
N GLY A 91 -4.42 -7.01 10.34
CA GLY A 91 -4.30 -6.45 11.68
C GLY A 91 -2.89 -6.02 12.07
N SER A 92 -1.86 -6.26 11.24
CA SER A 92 -0.51 -5.77 11.53
C SER A 92 -0.33 -4.30 11.13
N GLU A 93 0.71 -3.71 11.70
CA GLU A 93 1.12 -2.35 11.47
C GLU A 93 2.59 -2.33 11.12
N HIS A 94 2.96 -1.47 10.16
CA HIS A 94 4.33 -1.30 9.71
C HIS A 94 4.65 0.19 9.62
N THR A 95 5.84 0.55 10.06
CA THR A 95 6.32 1.92 10.05
C THR A 95 7.67 1.99 9.33
N LEU A 96 7.82 3.02 8.49
CA LEU A 96 9.08 3.40 7.87
C LEU A 96 9.40 4.84 8.28
N ARG A 97 10.61 5.08 8.78
CA ARG A 97 11.16 6.42 8.94
C ARG A 97 12.16 6.70 7.83
N ALA A 98 12.04 7.85 7.19
CA ALA A 98 12.91 8.29 6.12
C ALA A 98 13.46 9.69 6.42
N LYS A 99 14.77 9.78 6.65
CA LYS A 99 15.48 11.03 6.90
C LYS A 99 15.96 11.59 5.56
N LEU A 100 15.39 12.71 5.16
CA LEU A 100 15.68 13.44 3.95
C LEU A 100 16.78 14.47 4.22
N ALA A 101 17.72 14.59 3.29
CA ALA A 101 18.66 15.70 3.22
C ALA A 101 18.43 16.49 1.94
N PHE A 102 18.47 17.82 2.05
CA PHE A 102 18.24 18.73 0.94
C PHE A 102 19.51 19.46 0.50
N SER A 103 19.59 19.86 -0.77
CA SER A 103 20.68 20.69 -1.29
C SER A 103 20.60 22.16 -0.85
N GLN A 104 19.42 22.61 -0.47
CA GLN A 104 19.11 24.00 -0.12
C GLN A 104 17.96 24.02 0.90
N GLU A 105 17.84 25.13 1.63
CA GLU A 105 16.75 25.31 2.58
C GLU A 105 15.41 25.38 1.83
N ILE A 106 14.38 24.75 2.41
CA ILE A 106 13.03 24.83 1.88
C ILE A 106 12.32 25.97 2.61
N HIS A 107 12.07 27.06 1.90
CA HIS A 107 11.31 28.21 2.43
C HIS A 107 9.79 28.05 2.21
N GLY A 108 9.35 26.90 1.69
CA GLY A 108 7.96 26.56 1.38
C GLY A 108 7.39 25.46 2.27
N ASN A 109 6.11 25.14 2.08
CA ASN A 109 5.48 24.03 2.78
C ASN A 109 5.89 22.69 2.14
N ILE A 110 6.70 21.92 2.87
CA ILE A 110 7.28 20.64 2.46
C ILE A 110 6.19 19.60 2.13
N THR A 111 5.03 19.65 2.80
CA THR A 111 3.90 18.76 2.48
C THR A 111 3.26 19.09 1.14
N LYS A 112 3.28 20.36 0.70
CA LYS A 112 2.79 20.77 -0.62
C LYS A 112 3.76 20.41 -1.74
N GLU A 113 5.06 20.45 -1.46
CA GLU A 113 6.10 20.04 -2.41
C GLU A 113 6.24 18.52 -2.50
N SER A 114 5.83 17.82 -1.46
CA SER A 114 5.71 16.36 -1.45
C SER A 114 4.42 15.93 -2.13
N GLY A 115 4.49 14.85 -2.90
CA GLY A 115 3.30 14.27 -3.53
C GLY A 115 2.53 13.36 -2.57
N PRO A 116 1.30 12.95 -2.94
CA PRO A 116 0.55 12.01 -2.12
C PRO A 116 1.23 10.63 -2.09
N VAL A 117 0.95 9.87 -1.03
CA VAL A 117 1.46 8.50 -0.90
C VAL A 117 0.59 7.55 -1.71
N SER A 118 1.18 6.86 -2.67
CA SER A 118 0.52 5.84 -3.47
C SER A 118 0.89 4.43 -3.00
N MET A 119 -0.04 3.49 -3.11
CA MET A 119 0.16 2.11 -2.70
C MET A 119 -0.33 1.12 -3.76
N THR A 120 0.46 0.08 -4.02
CA THR A 120 0.03 -1.08 -4.83
C THR A 120 0.10 -2.33 -3.96
N PHE A 121 -0.87 -3.23 -4.10
CA PHE A 121 -0.92 -4.48 -3.34
C PHE A 121 -1.77 -5.52 -4.07
N THR A 122 -1.59 -6.79 -3.69
CA THR A 122 -2.49 -7.89 -4.07
C THR A 122 -2.91 -8.66 -2.83
N ILE A 123 -4.22 -8.84 -2.60
CA ILE A 123 -4.76 -9.61 -1.49
C ILE A 123 -5.55 -10.81 -2.06
N PRO A 124 -5.00 -12.04 -1.99
CA PRO A 124 -5.73 -13.24 -2.35
C PRO A 124 -6.83 -13.54 -1.33
N MET A 125 -7.89 -14.21 -1.79
CA MET A 125 -9.03 -14.68 -0.99
C MET A 125 -9.72 -13.58 -0.16
N TYR A 126 -9.55 -12.33 -0.57
CA TYR A 126 -10.18 -11.18 0.04
C TYR A 126 -10.97 -10.40 -1.00
N ASN A 127 -12.13 -9.88 -0.59
CA ASN A 127 -12.98 -9.06 -1.43
C ASN A 127 -13.45 -7.80 -0.67
N THR A 128 -13.06 -6.64 -1.18
CA THR A 128 -13.49 -5.33 -0.64
C THR A 128 -14.96 -5.02 -0.92
N SER A 129 -15.52 -5.54 -2.00
CA SER A 129 -16.91 -5.28 -2.40
C SER A 129 -17.96 -6.04 -1.59
N GLN A 130 -17.53 -7.01 -0.78
CA GLN A 130 -18.41 -7.99 -0.13
C GLN A 130 -19.26 -8.84 -1.09
N LEU A 131 -19.03 -8.78 -2.40
CA LEU A 131 -19.68 -9.68 -3.35
C LEU A 131 -19.30 -11.13 -3.04
N GLN A 132 -20.30 -11.99 -2.87
CA GLN A 132 -20.10 -13.41 -2.61
C GLN A 132 -20.86 -14.24 -3.64
N VAL A 133 -20.20 -15.26 -4.16
CA VAL A 133 -20.84 -16.27 -5.03
C VAL A 133 -21.60 -17.23 -4.13
N LYS A 134 -22.94 -17.18 -4.16
CA LYS A 134 -23.78 -18.06 -3.33
C LYS A 134 -23.88 -19.48 -3.89
N TYR A 135 -24.09 -19.61 -5.19
CA TYR A 135 -24.18 -20.91 -5.87
C TYR A 135 -23.78 -20.78 -7.34
N LEU A 136 -23.29 -21.89 -7.91
CA LEU A 136 -23.04 -22.05 -9.34
C LEU A 136 -23.86 -23.25 -9.81
N GLN A 137 -25.01 -22.96 -10.41
CA GLN A 137 -25.89 -23.99 -10.94
C GLN A 137 -25.44 -24.38 -12.35
N ILE A 138 -25.25 -25.67 -12.57
CA ILE A 138 -24.88 -26.24 -13.87
C ILE A 138 -26.00 -27.20 -14.24
N SER A 139 -26.86 -26.81 -15.17
CA SER A 139 -27.92 -27.67 -15.71
C SER A 139 -27.29 -28.80 -16.52
N LYS A 140 -27.54 -30.06 -16.13
CA LYS A 140 -27.05 -31.22 -16.85
C LYS A 140 -28.14 -31.80 -17.76
N LYS A 141 -27.72 -32.27 -18.95
CA LYS A 141 -28.56 -33.10 -19.83
C LYS A 141 -28.35 -34.61 -19.60
N SER A 142 -27.26 -35.03 -18.95
CA SER A 142 -26.96 -36.43 -18.62
C SER A 142 -26.16 -36.56 -17.31
N GLY A 143 -26.23 -37.72 -16.67
CA GLY A 143 -25.84 -37.94 -15.25
C GLY A 143 -24.41 -38.38 -14.96
N THR A 144 -23.52 -38.50 -15.96
CA THR A 144 -22.28 -39.28 -15.81
C THR A 144 -21.09 -38.58 -15.16
N HIS A 145 -21.11 -37.26 -14.96
CA HIS A 145 -20.01 -36.56 -14.29
C HIS A 145 -20.46 -35.34 -13.49
N GLU A 146 -19.93 -35.17 -12.28
CA GLU A 146 -20.08 -33.93 -11.50
C GLU A 146 -18.82 -33.06 -11.61
N PRO A 147 -18.93 -31.84 -12.16
CA PRO A 147 -17.76 -30.99 -12.35
C PRO A 147 -17.26 -30.43 -11.02
N TYR A 148 -15.94 -30.34 -10.90
CA TYR A 148 -15.29 -29.63 -9.81
C TYR A 148 -15.56 -28.13 -9.90
N ARG A 149 -15.80 -27.48 -8.75
CA ARG A 149 -16.16 -26.06 -8.66
C ARG A 149 -15.17 -25.35 -7.74
N TRP A 150 -14.60 -24.25 -8.20
CA TRP A 150 -13.72 -23.40 -7.40
C TRP A 150 -14.03 -21.93 -7.64
N VAL A 151 -13.83 -21.12 -6.61
CA VAL A 151 -13.95 -19.67 -6.67
C VAL A 151 -12.73 -19.10 -5.96
N ARG A 152 -12.09 -18.10 -6.56
CA ARG A 152 -11.04 -17.33 -5.92
C ARG A 152 -11.38 -15.85 -6.00
N PHE A 153 -11.10 -15.12 -4.92
CA PHE A 153 -11.13 -13.67 -4.91
C PHE A 153 -9.69 -13.16 -4.97
N VAL A 154 -9.47 -12.11 -5.75
CA VAL A 154 -8.19 -11.40 -5.78
C VAL A 154 -8.49 -9.92 -5.80
N THR A 155 -8.09 -9.23 -4.74
CA THR A 155 -8.17 -7.77 -4.66
C THR A 155 -6.82 -7.19 -5.07
N GLN A 156 -6.82 -6.29 -6.07
CA GLN A 156 -5.63 -5.56 -6.49
C GLN A 156 -5.90 -4.06 -6.42
N ALA A 157 -4.88 -3.31 -5.99
CA ALA A 157 -4.93 -1.86 -6.07
C ALA A 157 -4.71 -1.41 -7.52
N ASN A 158 -5.57 -0.51 -8.00
CA ASN A 158 -5.34 0.24 -9.24
C ASN A 158 -4.84 1.65 -8.90
N SER A 159 -5.74 2.50 -8.37
CA SER A 159 -5.39 3.82 -7.83
C SER A 159 -5.69 3.86 -6.33
N TYR A 160 -4.66 3.66 -5.51
CA TYR A 160 -4.76 3.75 -4.06
C TYR A 160 -3.84 4.84 -3.55
N VAL A 161 -4.41 5.98 -3.19
CA VAL A 161 -3.65 7.21 -2.91
C VAL A 161 -4.16 7.84 -1.61
N ALA A 162 -3.24 8.12 -0.71
CA ALA A 162 -3.47 8.88 0.52
C ALA A 162 -2.80 10.24 0.39
N ARG A 163 -3.57 11.32 0.57
CA ARG A 163 -3.03 12.68 0.62
C ARG A 163 -2.43 12.94 2.01
N ILE A 164 -1.40 13.77 2.02
CA ILE A 164 -0.63 14.18 3.20
C ILE A 164 -1.16 15.54 3.66
#